data_AF-E0DDS9-F1
#
_entry.id   AF-E0DDS9-F1
#
_cell.length_a   1.000
_cell.length_b   1.000
_cell.length_c   1.000
_cell.angle_alpha   90.00
_cell.angle_beta   90.00
_cell.angle_gamma   90.00
#
_symmetry.space_group_name_H-M   'P 1'
#
loop_
_entity.id
_entity.type
_entity.pdbx_description
1 polymer ?
#
loop_
_entity_poly.entity_id
_entity_poly.type
_entity_poly.pdbx_seq_one_letter_code
_entity_poly.pdbx_strand_id
1 'polypeptide(L)'
;MTLIHFTKAHSALVSTFTQVLSEFCGFQVPTPMLIDDWVVFYQTQLESEEGFYAHKYEGVHCLPFRLAINPAKFARQVAIDQAAALNEHILISSHELISNWLRDALANLEWAAYCAIDDEKVNPNDVGFDLILDGPKELKIRRWYRGEQDVLDKMLTQAA
;
A
#
# COMPACT_ATOMS: atom_id res chain seq x y z
N MET A 1 15.81 -0.82 -23.61
CA MET A 1 15.52 -1.88 -22.63
C MET A 1 16.33 -1.57 -21.39
N THR A 2 15.79 -0.72 -20.52
CA THR A 2 16.51 -0.21 -19.36
C THR A 2 16.27 -1.18 -18.21
N LEU A 3 17.18 -2.15 -18.06
CA LEU A 3 17.21 -2.98 -16.85
C LEU A 3 17.58 -2.08 -15.68
N ILE A 4 16.58 -1.59 -14.96
CA ILE A 4 16.78 -1.00 -13.63
C ILE A 4 17.41 -2.11 -12.80
N HIS A 5 18.66 -1.90 -12.37
CA HIS A 5 19.36 -2.84 -11.52
C HIS A 5 18.67 -2.85 -10.15
N PHE A 6 17.68 -3.73 -10.00
CA PHE A 6 17.07 -4.00 -8.72
C PHE A 6 18.15 -4.64 -7.83
N THR A 7 18.70 -3.85 -6.91
CA THR A 7 19.74 -4.33 -6.00
C THR A 7 19.18 -5.44 -5.11
N LYS A 8 20.05 -6.34 -4.61
CA LYS A 8 19.63 -7.40 -3.66
C LYS A 8 18.88 -6.84 -2.43
N ALA A 9 19.25 -5.64 -1.98
CA ALA A 9 18.58 -4.95 -0.89
C ALA A 9 17.15 -4.52 -1.25
N HIS A 10 16.92 -4.03 -2.47
CA HIS A 10 15.57 -3.72 -2.96
C HIS A 10 14.73 -4.99 -3.11
N SER A 11 15.32 -6.09 -3.62
CA SER A 11 14.61 -7.37 -3.73
C SER A 11 14.19 -7.92 -2.36
N ALA A 12 15.07 -7.84 -1.36
CA ALA A 12 14.75 -8.27 0.00
C ALA A 12 13.62 -7.41 0.59
N LEU A 13 13.68 -6.08 0.42
CA LEU A 13 12.64 -5.17 0.87
C LEU A 13 11.28 -5.48 0.24
N VAL A 14 11.22 -5.63 -1.09
CA VAL A 14 9.98 -5.96 -1.80
C VAL A 14 9.43 -7.32 -1.36
N SER A 15 10.31 -8.30 -1.11
CA SER A 15 9.90 -9.59 -0.56
C SER A 15 9.27 -9.45 0.82
N THR A 16 9.90 -8.70 1.73
CA THR A 16 9.33 -8.44 3.07
C THR A 16 8.01 -7.68 2.96
N PHE A 17 7.93 -6.70 2.06
CA PHE A 17 6.70 -5.95 1.82
C PHE A 17 5.57 -6.85 1.33
N THR A 18 5.84 -7.72 0.35
CA THR A 18 4.87 -8.69 -0.19
C THR A 18 4.37 -9.64 0.89
N GLN A 19 5.28 -10.10 1.76
CA GLN A 19 4.92 -10.98 2.87
C GLN A 19 3.99 -10.25 3.85
N VAL A 20 4.40 -9.09 4.35
CA VAL A 20 3.60 -8.29 5.30
C VAL A 20 2.23 -7.97 4.69
N LEU A 21 2.19 -7.51 3.43
CA LEU A 21 0.94 -7.23 2.74
C LEU A 21 0.03 -8.46 2.63
N SER A 22 0.59 -9.65 2.37
CA SER A 22 -0.19 -10.89 2.37
C SER A 22 -0.77 -11.19 3.75
N GLU A 23 -0.02 -10.94 4.83
CA GLU A 23 -0.48 -11.12 6.21
C GLU A 23 -1.68 -10.21 6.52
N PHE A 24 -1.62 -8.93 6.12
CA PHE A 24 -2.75 -8.00 6.30
C PHE A 24 -3.96 -8.33 5.42
N CYS A 25 -3.72 -8.82 4.21
CA CYS A 25 -4.77 -9.17 3.27
C CYS A 25 -5.47 -10.51 3.59
N GLY A 26 -4.87 -11.37 4.42
CA GLY A 26 -5.40 -12.71 4.70
C GLY A 26 -5.23 -13.74 3.56
N PHE A 27 -4.61 -13.34 2.44
CA PHE A 27 -4.29 -14.21 1.31
C PHE A 27 -2.94 -13.82 0.70
N GLN A 28 -2.37 -14.74 -0.06
CA GLN A 28 -1.13 -14.49 -0.78
C GLN A 28 -1.36 -13.47 -1.90
N VAL A 29 -0.83 -12.25 -1.74
CA VAL A 29 -0.89 -11.25 -2.80
C VAL A 29 -0.03 -11.68 -4.00
N PRO A 30 -0.51 -11.46 -5.24
CA PRO A 30 0.26 -11.79 -6.43
C PRO A 30 1.60 -11.06 -6.51
N THR A 31 2.50 -11.58 -7.35
CA THR A 31 3.79 -10.93 -7.62
C THR A 31 3.57 -9.49 -8.11
N PRO A 32 4.22 -8.50 -7.50
CA PRO A 32 4.07 -7.11 -7.91
C PRO A 32 4.70 -6.87 -9.29
N MET A 33 4.20 -5.85 -9.97
CA MET A 33 4.74 -5.38 -11.24
C MET A 33 5.68 -4.19 -11.01
N LEU A 34 6.65 -4.02 -11.92
CA LEU A 34 7.54 -2.85 -11.93
C LEU A 34 7.06 -1.88 -13.01
N ILE A 35 6.89 -0.62 -12.65
CA ILE A 35 6.58 0.49 -13.56
C ILE A 35 7.58 1.60 -13.27
N ASP A 36 8.53 1.83 -14.18
CA ASP A 36 9.68 2.71 -13.95
C ASP A 36 10.34 2.39 -12.58
N ASP A 37 10.43 3.38 -11.69
CA ASP A 37 11.00 3.22 -10.35
C ASP A 37 10.00 2.72 -9.30
N TRP A 38 8.79 2.33 -9.69
CA TRP A 38 7.71 1.94 -8.78
C TRP A 38 7.43 0.45 -8.80
N VAL A 39 7.17 -0.11 -7.62
CA VAL A 39 6.67 -1.48 -7.44
C VAL A 39 5.18 -1.39 -7.12
N VAL A 40 4.35 -2.07 -7.92
CA VAL A 40 2.89 -1.95 -7.88
C VAL A 40 2.22 -3.30 -7.62
N PHE A 41 1.33 -3.32 -6.63
CA PHE A 41 0.46 -4.44 -6.28
C PHE A 41 -0.97 -4.12 -6.72
N TYR A 42 -1.46 -4.80 -7.76
CA TYR A 42 -2.76 -4.49 -8.38
C TYR A 42 -3.95 -5.22 -7.77
N GLN A 43 -3.71 -6.35 -7.11
CA GLN A 43 -4.76 -7.23 -6.61
C GLN A 43 -4.62 -7.34 -5.09
N THR A 44 -5.01 -6.26 -4.41
CA THR A 44 -5.00 -6.19 -2.95
C THR A 44 -6.41 -5.87 -2.46
N GLN A 45 -6.87 -6.61 -1.47
CA GLN A 45 -8.14 -6.36 -0.80
C GLN A 45 -7.91 -6.47 0.70
N LEU A 46 -8.50 -5.56 1.45
CA LEU A 46 -8.48 -5.60 2.90
C LEU A 46 -9.78 -6.23 3.37
N GLU A 47 -9.69 -7.40 4.00
CA GLU A 47 -10.83 -7.98 4.72
C GLU A 47 -11.13 -7.08 5.91
N SER A 48 -12.36 -6.57 5.97
CA SER A 48 -12.82 -5.69 7.02
C SER A 48 -13.87 -6.38 7.90
N GLU A 49 -13.86 -7.71 8.04
CA GLU A 49 -14.90 -8.44 8.78
C GLU A 49 -15.17 -7.87 10.20
N GLU A 50 -14.16 -7.27 10.83
CA GLU A 50 -14.25 -6.55 12.12
C GLU A 50 -13.92 -5.04 12.03
N GLY A 51 -13.76 -4.51 10.82
CA GLY A 51 -13.35 -3.13 10.55
C GLY A 51 -14.51 -2.16 10.32
N PHE A 52 -14.23 -0.86 10.38
CA PHE A 52 -15.23 0.21 10.24
C PHE A 52 -16.04 0.12 8.94
N TYR A 53 -15.40 -0.35 7.87
CA TYR A 53 -15.99 -0.44 6.54
C TYR A 53 -17.11 -1.49 6.47
N ALA A 54 -16.85 -2.74 6.91
CA ALA A 54 -17.86 -3.79 6.85
C ALA A 54 -18.99 -3.60 7.89
N HIS A 55 -18.70 -2.99 9.04
CA HIS A 55 -19.74 -2.70 10.04
C HIS A 55 -20.78 -1.67 9.55
N LYS A 56 -20.38 -0.74 8.68
CA LYS A 56 -21.24 0.33 8.15
C LYS A 56 -21.98 -0.11 6.89
N TYR A 57 -21.36 -0.93 6.03
CA TYR A 57 -21.89 -1.31 4.72
C TYR A 57 -22.22 -2.81 4.68
N GLU A 58 -23.45 -3.16 5.08
CA GLU A 58 -23.95 -4.55 5.06
C GLU A 58 -23.77 -5.19 3.67
N GLY A 59 -23.12 -6.36 3.64
CA GLY A 59 -22.85 -7.12 2.41
C GLY A 59 -21.59 -6.73 1.66
N VAL A 60 -20.79 -5.78 2.17
CA VAL A 60 -19.45 -5.46 1.62
C VAL A 60 -18.37 -5.82 2.62
N HIS A 61 -17.68 -6.92 2.35
CA HIS A 61 -16.72 -7.51 3.29
C HIS A 61 -15.27 -7.15 2.99
N CYS A 62 -15.00 -6.59 1.80
CA CYS A 62 -13.65 -6.30 1.33
C CYS A 62 -13.56 -4.88 0.77
N LEU A 63 -12.46 -4.20 1.09
CA LEU A 63 -12.09 -2.92 0.51
C LEU A 63 -11.02 -3.14 -0.58
N PRO A 64 -11.35 -2.96 -1.88
CA PRO A 64 -10.37 -3.13 -2.94
C PRO A 64 -9.40 -1.94 -2.98
N PHE A 65 -8.11 -2.25 -3.06
CA PHE A 65 -7.09 -1.23 -3.28
C PHE A 65 -5.99 -1.72 -4.22
N ARG A 66 -5.14 -0.79 -4.66
CA ARG A 66 -3.86 -1.03 -5.31
C ARG A 66 -2.80 -0.31 -4.50
N LEU A 67 -1.60 -0.86 -4.45
CA LEU A 67 -0.49 -0.28 -3.69
C LEU A 67 0.70 -0.04 -4.60
N ALA A 68 1.19 1.19 -4.68
CA ALA A 68 2.42 1.55 -5.36
C ALA A 68 3.46 2.02 -4.35
N ILE A 69 4.68 1.49 -4.40
CA ILE A 69 5.79 1.89 -3.52
C ILE A 69 7.01 2.29 -4.34
N ASN A 70 7.70 3.35 -3.92
CA ASN A 70 9.04 3.66 -4.40
C ASN A 70 10.07 2.92 -3.52
N PRO A 71 10.67 1.81 -3.98
CA PRO A 71 11.50 0.94 -3.14
C PRO A 71 12.78 1.64 -2.68
N ALA A 72 13.34 2.56 -3.47
CA ALA A 72 14.57 3.27 -3.10
C ALA A 72 14.33 4.26 -1.97
N LYS A 73 13.27 5.08 -2.09
CA LYS A 73 12.88 6.03 -1.04
C LYS A 73 12.45 5.29 0.24
N PHE A 74 11.71 4.19 0.08
CA PHE A 74 11.25 3.38 1.20
C PHE A 74 12.42 2.67 1.93
N ALA A 75 13.35 2.05 1.19
CA ALA A 75 14.55 1.42 1.76
C ALA A 75 15.38 2.40 2.60
N ARG A 76 15.53 3.63 2.10
CA ARG A 76 16.24 4.70 2.82
C ARG A 76 15.57 5.01 4.16
N GLN A 77 14.24 5.05 4.23
CA GLN A 77 13.59 5.29 5.51
C GLN A 77 13.75 4.11 6.46
N VAL A 78 13.54 2.87 6.01
CA VAL A 78 13.68 1.70 6.88
C VAL A 78 15.05 1.71 7.55
N ALA A 79 16.11 2.06 6.82
CA ALA A 79 17.45 2.21 7.39
C ALA A 79 17.55 3.35 8.43
N ILE A 80 16.90 4.50 8.19
CA ILE A 80 16.86 5.62 9.14
C ILE A 80 16.11 5.23 10.42
N ASP A 81 14.94 4.60 10.29
CA ASP A 81 14.11 4.20 11.44
C ASP A 81 14.81 3.14 12.29
N GLN A 82 15.49 2.18 11.63
CA GLN A 82 16.31 1.19 12.34
C GLN A 82 17.49 1.84 13.07
N ALA A 83 18.15 2.83 12.45
CA ALA A 83 19.23 3.55 13.11
C ALA A 83 18.72 4.39 14.29
N ALA A 84 17.55 5.01 14.17
CA ALA A 84 16.91 5.76 15.25
C ALA A 84 16.54 4.84 16.43
N ALA A 85 15.89 3.71 16.16
CA ALA A 85 15.57 2.70 17.18
C ALA A 85 16.83 2.17 17.88
N LEU A 86 17.91 1.93 17.12
CA LEU A 86 19.18 1.48 17.69
C LEU A 86 19.80 2.52 18.63
N ASN A 87 19.69 3.81 18.32
CA ASN A 87 20.13 4.90 19.22
C ASN A 87 19.34 4.92 20.54
N GLU A 88 18.11 4.40 20.53
CA GLU A 88 17.27 4.22 21.72
C GLU A 88 17.47 2.84 22.38
N HIS A 89 18.47 2.07 21.94
CA HIS A 89 18.74 0.69 22.36
C HIS A 89 17.60 -0.30 22.07
N ILE A 90 16.77 -0.01 21.06
CA ILE A 90 15.69 -0.86 20.60
C ILE A 90 16.14 -1.61 19.34
N LEU A 91 15.99 -2.93 19.32
CA LEU A 91 16.19 -3.75 18.14
C LEU A 91 14.86 -3.94 17.44
N ILE A 92 14.68 -3.32 16.27
CA ILE A 92 13.46 -3.43 15.47
C ILE A 92 13.76 -4.02 14.09
N SER A 93 12.98 -5.02 13.69
CA SER A 93 13.15 -5.67 12.39
C SER A 93 12.52 -4.85 11.27
N SER A 94 12.99 -5.04 10.04
CA SER A 94 12.37 -4.41 8.86
C SER A 94 10.92 -4.87 8.66
N HIS A 95 10.61 -6.13 8.98
CA HIS A 95 9.24 -6.66 8.95
C HIS A 95 8.33 -5.91 9.92
N GLU A 96 8.78 -5.71 11.15
CA GLU A 96 8.02 -4.98 12.18
C GLU A 96 7.80 -3.51 11.81
N LEU A 97 8.83 -2.83 11.30
CA LEU A 97 8.70 -1.48 10.79
C LEU A 97 7.67 -1.41 9.65
N ILE A 98 7.82 -2.25 8.63
CA ILE A 98 6.89 -2.28 7.48
C ILE A 98 5.47 -2.60 7.95
N SER A 99 5.31 -3.50 8.92
CA SER A 99 4.01 -3.85 9.49
C SER A 99 3.34 -2.67 10.19
N ASN A 100 4.08 -1.90 10.98
CA ASN A 100 3.55 -0.70 11.63
C ASN A 100 3.16 0.36 10.59
N TRP A 101 4.05 0.62 9.62
CA TRP A 101 3.77 1.54 8.51
C TRP A 101 2.52 1.15 7.72
N LEU A 102 2.39 -0.14 7.37
CA LEU A 102 1.25 -0.62 6.58
C LEU A 102 -0.04 -0.56 7.38
N ARG A 103 0.00 -0.85 8.69
CA ARG A 103 -1.15 -0.70 9.59
C ARG A 103 -1.69 0.72 9.57
N ASP A 104 -0.82 1.72 9.72
CA ASP A 104 -1.21 3.12 9.70
C ASP A 104 -1.75 3.54 8.32
N ALA A 105 -1.14 3.07 7.24
CA ALA A 105 -1.60 3.35 5.88
C ALA A 105 -2.99 2.76 5.59
N LEU A 106 -3.23 1.52 6.04
CA LEU A 106 -4.51 0.83 5.86
C LEU A 106 -5.62 1.42 6.75
N ALA A 107 -5.30 1.85 7.97
CA ALA A 107 -6.27 2.57 8.80
C ALA A 107 -6.71 3.90 8.15
N ASN A 108 -5.76 4.66 7.58
CA ASN A 108 -6.08 5.87 6.81
C ASN A 108 -6.90 5.56 5.55
N LEU A 109 -6.65 4.43 4.91
CA LEU A 109 -7.42 3.96 3.78
C LEU A 109 -8.87 3.68 4.15
N GLU A 110 -9.12 2.94 5.23
CA GLU A 110 -10.48 2.65 5.70
C GLU A 110 -11.26 3.93 6.00
N TRP A 111 -10.60 4.91 6.63
CA TRP A 111 -11.20 6.23 6.88
C TRP A 111 -11.52 6.98 5.59
N ALA A 112 -10.59 7.00 4.63
CA ALA A 112 -10.81 7.64 3.33
C ALA A 112 -11.95 6.97 2.55
N ALA A 113 -12.05 5.64 2.62
CA ALA A 113 -13.14 4.89 2.01
C ALA A 113 -14.48 5.21 2.64
N TYR A 114 -14.51 5.29 3.97
CA TYR A 114 -15.69 5.71 4.71
C TYR A 114 -16.19 7.09 4.26
N CYS A 115 -15.31 8.11 4.24
CA CYS A 115 -15.68 9.46 3.81
C CYS A 115 -16.17 9.48 2.36
N ALA A 116 -15.47 8.78 1.45
CA ALA A 116 -15.85 8.76 0.04
C ALA A 116 -17.25 8.17 -0.18
N ILE A 117 -17.63 7.14 0.56
CA ILE A 117 -18.93 6.48 0.38
C ILE A 117 -20.05 7.27 1.06
N ASP A 118 -19.83 7.74 2.29
CA ASP A 118 -20.89 8.42 3.09
C ASP A 118 -21.17 9.84 2.55
N ASP A 119 -20.11 10.61 2.23
CA ASP A 119 -20.27 11.99 1.77
C ASP A 119 -20.81 12.07 0.33
N GLU A 120 -20.40 11.14 -0.54
CA GLU A 120 -20.75 11.19 -1.96
C GLU A 120 -21.88 10.22 -2.35
N LYS A 121 -22.38 9.41 -1.40
CA LYS A 121 -23.44 8.42 -1.62
C LYS A 121 -23.15 7.46 -2.78
N VAL A 122 -21.89 7.07 -2.91
CA VAL A 122 -21.40 6.15 -3.95
C VAL A 122 -21.64 4.71 -3.52
N ASN A 123 -21.90 3.81 -4.46
CA ASN A 123 -21.97 2.39 -4.15
C ASN A 123 -20.56 1.87 -3.78
N PRO A 124 -20.36 1.28 -2.59
CA PRO A 124 -19.07 0.72 -2.17
C PRO A 124 -18.46 -0.29 -3.16
N ASN A 125 -19.29 -0.97 -3.96
CA ASN A 125 -18.82 -1.93 -4.96
C ASN A 125 -18.29 -1.30 -6.26
N ASP A 126 -18.50 0.01 -6.44
CA ASP A 126 -18.12 0.75 -7.63
C ASP A 126 -16.88 1.64 -7.40
N VAL A 127 -16.27 1.57 -6.21
CA VAL A 127 -15.09 2.35 -5.83
C VAL A 127 -13.94 1.43 -5.39
N GLY A 128 -12.72 1.86 -5.67
CA GLY A 128 -11.51 1.32 -5.07
C GLY A 128 -10.49 2.42 -4.85
N PHE A 129 -9.34 2.05 -4.29
CA PHE A 129 -8.36 3.02 -3.84
C PHE A 129 -6.94 2.70 -4.32
N ASP A 130 -6.15 3.74 -4.58
CA ASP A 130 -4.72 3.67 -4.81
C ASP A 130 -4.04 4.22 -3.57
N LEU A 131 -3.23 3.37 -2.93
CA LEU A 131 -2.25 3.79 -1.95
C LEU A 131 -0.93 3.99 -2.69
N ILE A 132 -0.44 5.23 -2.69
CA ILE A 132 0.84 5.57 -3.29
C ILE A 132 1.78 5.97 -2.16
N LEU A 133 2.81 5.16 -1.96
CA LEU A 133 3.87 5.36 -0.98
C LEU A 133 5.11 5.87 -1.72
N ASP A 134 5.21 7.20 -1.84
CA ASP A 134 6.42 7.87 -2.34
C ASP A 134 7.49 8.03 -1.25
N GLY A 135 7.31 7.29 -0.16
CA GLY A 135 8.08 7.38 1.06
C GLY A 135 7.18 7.13 2.27
N PRO A 136 7.79 6.84 3.43
CA PRO A 136 7.11 6.62 4.72
C PRO A 136 6.04 7.67 5.06
N LYS A 137 6.39 8.96 5.00
CA LYS A 137 5.50 10.07 5.36
C LYS A 137 4.73 10.64 4.18
N GLU A 138 4.90 10.05 3.01
CA GLU A 138 4.30 10.50 1.76
C GLU A 138 3.27 9.48 1.28
N LEU A 139 2.27 9.27 2.15
CA LEU A 139 1.08 8.50 1.83
C LEU A 139 0.12 9.40 1.04
N LYS A 140 -0.15 9.00 -0.20
CA LYS A 140 -1.24 9.58 -1.00
C LYS A 140 -2.28 8.51 -1.21
N ILE A 141 -3.52 8.84 -0.85
CA ILE A 141 -4.68 7.98 -1.11
C ILE A 141 -5.47 8.65 -2.23
N ARG A 142 -5.74 7.90 -3.28
CA ARG A 142 -6.59 8.34 -4.39
C ARG A 142 -7.69 7.32 -4.58
N ARG A 143 -8.93 7.76 -4.77
CA ARG A 143 -9.98 6.84 -5.21
C ARG A 143 -9.99 6.68 -6.73
N TRP A 144 -10.54 5.58 -7.18
CA TRP A 144 -10.91 5.32 -8.56
C TRP A 144 -12.28 4.65 -8.61
N TYR A 145 -13.01 4.87 -9.68
CA TYR A 145 -14.30 4.22 -9.91
C TYR A 145 -14.13 3.02 -10.85
N ARG A 146 -15.03 2.05 -10.73
CA ARG A 146 -15.06 0.88 -11.61
C ARG A 146 -15.14 1.32 -13.07
N GLY A 147 -14.13 0.92 -13.85
CA GLY A 147 -13.97 1.33 -15.26
C GLY A 147 -12.84 2.34 -15.50
N GLU A 148 -12.31 2.96 -14.44
CA GLU A 148 -11.10 3.80 -14.50
C GLU A 148 -9.82 2.94 -14.48
N GLN A 149 -9.57 2.22 -15.58
CA GLN A 149 -8.32 1.48 -15.78
C GLN A 149 -7.17 2.42 -16.19
N ASP A 150 -5.93 2.04 -15.88
CA ASP A 150 -4.67 2.69 -16.27
C ASP A 150 -4.36 4.05 -15.65
N VAL A 151 -5.19 4.55 -14.74
CA VAL A 151 -4.99 5.87 -14.13
C VAL A 151 -3.75 5.91 -13.23
N LEU A 152 -3.54 4.87 -12.42
CA LEU A 152 -2.36 4.73 -11.57
C LEU A 152 -1.10 4.68 -12.45
N ASP A 153 -1.09 3.85 -13.49
CA ASP A 153 0.03 3.67 -14.41
C ASP A 153 0.41 4.98 -15.11
N LYS A 154 -0.58 5.75 -15.58
CA LYS A 154 -0.36 7.08 -16.16
C LYS A 154 0.24 8.06 -15.17
N MET A 155 -0.17 8.00 -13.91
CA MET A 155 0.42 8.87 -12.87
C MET A 155 1.88 8.49 -12.59
N LEU A 156 2.15 7.20 -12.42
CA LEU A 156 3.49 6.73 -12.07
C LEU A 156 4.51 7.00 -13.20
N THR A 157 4.06 6.91 -14.46
CA THR A 157 4.89 7.20 -15.65
C THR A 157 5.06 8.69 -15.94
N GLN A 158 4.14 9.56 -15.50
CA GLN A 158 4.26 11.02 -15.64
C GLN A 158 5.04 11.68 -14.51
N ALA A 159 5.26 10.98 -13.40
CA ALA A 159 6.00 11.46 -12.24
C ALA A 159 7.53 11.24 -12.34
N ALA A 160 8.01 10.62 -13.43
CA ALA A 160 9.41 10.32 -13.72
C ALA A 160 10.13 11.45 -14.47
#